data_AF-A0AAN9AA42-F1
#
_entry.id   AF-A0AAN9AA42-F1
#
_cell.length_a   1.000
_cell.length_b   1.000
_cell.length_c   1.000
_cell.angle_alpha   90.00
_cell.angle_beta   90.00
_cell.angle_gamma   90.00
#
_symmetry.space_group_name_H-M   'P 1'
#
loop_
_entity.id
_entity.type
_entity.pdbx_description
1 polymer ?
#
loop_
_entity_poly.entity_id
_entity_poly.type
_entity_poly.pdbx_seq_one_letter_code
_entity_poly.pdbx_strand_id
1 'polypeptide(L)'
;MSKKEKQKEKAEGDGTDVFREKWMNRCFKTVAYPDPACVKVMELVSRALSKRVTQPQESALKQQALFSLLGPEYTEQYFPYQKYNIKILDPPKIKPAQREKYVEEMREFLKKSLDLAMKDLGYPDDISTYKADDELGHFVQNVSSTFREGLRKHTSHIQQEEDVENEKRKKEQEVKKSKKKKENDDGESENSDDEDEDGDKEKGNNMSHTKPSDICSQAMLALIAHDSSNKDQYLQSIRERHLGFNMTLRRYFWRDYLEEKEKTRKDIKEEDDIMPAIRREFNKNLKKEMKAQNISRAIQSHNHGDIDAAVIETYDYTKSLRSLDTDEHMIQTSRALNILCVYTKAFSVSNIHWLMPLQQVYNIRPGDKEDVHVMKLAVYLELLLRHCRPSIEDVFKIADKIVATVKREDPEYCKHISNCLTTQVSRIAIRDFPAEVLMQDQKASQKLYNELKKNKRKEMKEDHKKIFTVLDIFVRMWVIQGYCGVLSIASSLWVWDELFLNKWSKKYLEDVGVAILALIKPWMMRANMYSGARKVLLDEPGKLYISDVRKSVLHLQEGRAYKDIPENKNYLAPKPTTKQQ
;
A
#
# COMPACT_ATOMS: atom_id res chain seq x y z
N MET A 1 21.15 -19.80 25.59
CA MET A 1 22.37 -19.60 24.79
C MET A 1 23.55 -19.24 25.68
N SER A 2 24.59 -20.06 25.62
CA SER A 2 25.85 -19.87 26.37
C SER A 2 26.65 -18.68 25.82
N LYS A 3 27.41 -17.98 26.66
CA LYS A 3 28.35 -16.90 26.22
C LYS A 3 29.33 -17.38 25.14
N LYS A 4 29.62 -18.69 25.06
CA LYS A 4 30.43 -19.30 24.00
C LYS A 4 29.72 -19.38 22.64
N GLU A 5 28.38 -19.53 22.61
CA GLU A 5 27.61 -19.49 21.35
C GLU A 5 27.57 -18.07 20.78
N LYS A 6 27.41 -17.05 21.64
CA LYS A 6 27.44 -15.64 21.24
C LYS A 6 28.82 -15.16 20.74
N GLN A 7 29.91 -15.80 21.15
CA GLN A 7 31.26 -15.50 20.65
C GLN A 7 31.58 -16.26 19.35
N LYS A 8 30.99 -17.44 19.14
CA LYS A 8 31.11 -18.18 17.87
C LYS A 8 30.30 -17.52 16.76
N GLU A 9 29.11 -16.98 17.07
CA GLU A 9 28.29 -16.17 16.13
C GLU A 9 28.93 -14.84 15.71
N LYS A 10 29.93 -14.33 16.46
CA LYS A 10 30.62 -13.07 16.13
C LYS A 10 31.86 -13.27 15.26
N ALA A 11 32.28 -14.52 15.02
CA ALA A 11 33.51 -14.86 14.30
C ALA A 11 33.26 -15.43 12.89
N GLU A 12 32.02 -15.76 12.52
CA GLU A 12 31.64 -16.23 11.16
C GLU A 12 31.12 -15.09 10.26
N GLY A 13 31.78 -13.93 10.33
CA GLY A 13 31.60 -12.85 9.36
C GLY A 13 32.42 -13.14 8.11
N ASP A 14 32.02 -14.16 7.34
CA ASP A 14 32.50 -14.33 5.98
C ASP A 14 31.74 -13.38 5.05
N GLY A 15 32.44 -12.66 4.18
CA GLY A 15 32.00 -11.47 3.46
C GLY A 15 30.98 -11.70 2.33
N THR A 16 29.98 -12.54 2.52
CA THR A 16 29.04 -13.01 1.47
C THR A 16 27.57 -13.05 1.95
N ASP A 17 27.13 -12.06 2.71
CA ASP A 17 25.70 -11.89 3.00
C ASP A 17 24.99 -11.26 1.78
N VAL A 18 24.43 -12.12 0.93
CA VAL A 18 23.70 -11.75 -0.31
C VAL A 18 22.42 -10.97 -0.01
N PHE A 19 21.70 -11.40 1.02
CA PHE A 19 20.49 -10.77 1.53
C PHE A 19 20.77 -10.10 2.88
N ARG A 20 19.99 -9.07 3.20
CA ARG A 20 20.02 -8.43 4.53
C ARG A 20 19.39 -9.32 5.62
N GLU A 21 18.74 -10.40 5.22
CA GLU A 21 18.06 -11.36 6.09
C GLU A 21 18.91 -12.63 6.29
N LYS A 22 19.37 -12.85 7.53
CA LYS A 22 20.26 -13.98 7.86
C LYS A 22 19.68 -15.35 7.51
N TRP A 23 18.38 -15.53 7.71
CA TRP A 23 17.72 -16.81 7.42
C TRP A 23 17.64 -17.06 5.91
N MET A 24 17.52 -16.01 5.09
CA MET A 24 17.58 -16.12 3.64
C MET A 24 19.01 -16.44 3.18
N ASN A 25 20.04 -15.84 3.77
CA ASN A 25 21.44 -16.20 3.47
C ASN A 25 21.73 -17.67 3.78
N ARG A 26 21.15 -18.22 4.84
CA ARG A 26 21.25 -19.67 5.13
C ARG A 26 20.58 -20.52 4.05
N CYS A 27 19.38 -20.12 3.60
CA CYS A 27 18.71 -20.81 2.49
C CYS A 27 19.56 -20.73 1.22
N PHE A 28 20.06 -19.54 0.88
CA PHE A 28 20.92 -19.30 -0.27
C PHE A 28 22.16 -20.17 -0.23
N LYS A 29 22.91 -20.19 0.88
CA LYS A 29 24.11 -21.04 1.03
C LYS A 29 23.84 -22.54 0.90
N THR A 30 22.59 -22.98 1.11
CA THR A 30 22.20 -24.40 0.99
C THR A 30 21.96 -24.82 -0.46
N VAL A 31 21.57 -23.89 -1.33
CA VAL A 31 21.15 -24.19 -2.72
C VAL A 31 22.02 -23.51 -3.77
N ALA A 32 22.79 -22.50 -3.38
CA ALA A 32 23.78 -21.89 -4.25
C ALA A 32 24.97 -22.82 -4.47
N TYR A 33 25.75 -22.55 -5.50
CA TYR A 33 26.99 -23.27 -5.73
C TYR A 33 27.88 -23.28 -4.46
N PRO A 34 28.45 -24.44 -4.07
CA PRO A 34 28.51 -25.71 -4.81
C PRO A 34 27.45 -26.77 -4.39
N ASP A 35 26.14 -26.44 -4.39
CA ASP A 35 25.08 -27.45 -4.26
C ASP A 35 25.13 -28.50 -5.41
N PRO A 36 25.06 -29.81 -5.14
CA PRO A 36 25.16 -30.83 -6.18
C PRO A 36 24.09 -30.74 -7.28
N ALA A 37 22.87 -30.30 -6.97
CA ALA A 37 21.84 -30.11 -7.98
C ALA A 37 22.14 -28.87 -8.84
N CYS A 38 22.60 -27.78 -8.22
CA CYS A 38 23.11 -26.60 -8.92
C CYS A 38 24.27 -26.95 -9.87
N VAL A 39 25.26 -27.73 -9.38
CA VAL A 39 26.43 -28.16 -10.18
C VAL A 39 26.00 -28.93 -11.42
N LYS A 40 25.10 -29.91 -11.28
CA LYS A 40 24.59 -30.70 -12.42
C LYS A 40 23.90 -29.84 -13.47
N VAL A 41 23.03 -28.92 -13.05
CA VAL A 41 22.37 -27.98 -13.97
C VAL A 41 23.42 -27.12 -14.66
N MET A 42 24.36 -26.55 -13.91
CA MET A 42 25.43 -25.74 -14.48
C MET A 42 26.29 -26.51 -15.47
N GLU A 43 26.62 -27.78 -15.22
CA GLU A 43 27.39 -28.61 -16.15
C GLU A 43 26.64 -28.85 -17.47
N LEU A 44 25.35 -29.17 -17.41
CA LEU A 44 24.50 -29.38 -18.59
C LEU A 44 24.37 -28.11 -19.42
N VAL A 45 24.05 -26.99 -18.75
CA VAL A 45 23.92 -25.68 -19.39
C VAL A 45 25.26 -25.23 -19.95
N SER A 46 26.36 -25.44 -19.24
CA SER A 46 27.72 -25.13 -19.70
C SER A 46 28.09 -25.92 -20.97
N ARG A 47 27.74 -27.20 -21.04
CA ARG A 47 27.98 -28.04 -22.21
C ARG A 47 27.11 -27.63 -23.40
N ALA A 48 25.86 -27.23 -23.17
CA ALA A 48 24.99 -26.70 -24.22
C ALA A 48 25.49 -25.34 -24.73
N LEU A 49 25.86 -24.46 -23.80
CA LEU A 49 26.39 -23.13 -24.09
C LEU A 49 27.69 -23.18 -24.90
N SER A 50 28.63 -24.08 -24.56
CA SER A 50 29.88 -24.18 -25.30
C SER A 50 29.66 -24.52 -26.79
N LYS A 51 28.69 -25.38 -27.11
CA LYS A 51 28.30 -25.69 -28.51
C LYS A 51 27.71 -24.49 -29.26
N ARG A 52 27.11 -23.53 -28.55
CA ARG A 52 26.59 -22.29 -29.12
C ARG A 52 27.69 -21.24 -29.30
N VAL A 53 28.63 -21.20 -28.35
CA VAL A 53 29.75 -20.25 -28.33
C VAL A 53 30.88 -20.63 -29.28
N THR A 54 30.95 -21.87 -29.76
CA THR A 54 31.99 -22.38 -30.69
C THR A 54 32.07 -21.69 -32.07
N GLN A 55 31.17 -20.76 -32.41
CA GLN A 55 31.32 -20.00 -33.67
C GLN A 55 32.54 -19.07 -33.57
N PRO A 56 33.46 -19.07 -34.56
CA PRO A 56 34.59 -18.16 -34.57
C PRO A 56 34.07 -16.72 -34.53
N GLN A 57 34.42 -15.97 -33.49
CA GLN A 57 34.13 -14.55 -33.47
C GLN A 57 34.93 -13.87 -34.59
N GLU A 58 34.30 -12.93 -35.30
CA GLU A 58 34.92 -12.21 -36.43
C GLU A 58 36.22 -11.47 -36.04
N SER A 59 36.40 -11.22 -34.75
CA SER A 59 37.56 -10.52 -34.20
C SER A 59 38.13 -11.25 -32.99
N ALA A 60 39.47 -11.38 -32.97
CA ALA A 60 40.21 -11.82 -31.79
C ALA A 60 39.88 -10.98 -30.53
N LEU A 61 39.50 -9.70 -30.69
CA LEU A 61 39.12 -8.83 -29.57
C LEU A 61 37.77 -9.22 -28.96
N LYS A 62 36.77 -9.52 -29.81
CA LYS A 62 35.46 -10.01 -29.37
C LYS A 62 35.60 -11.38 -28.70
N GLN A 63 36.43 -12.25 -29.25
CA GLN A 63 36.75 -13.54 -28.65
C GLN A 63 37.34 -13.40 -27.23
N GLN A 64 38.33 -12.53 -27.05
CA GLN A 64 38.90 -12.30 -25.72
C GLN A 64 37.93 -11.60 -24.77
N ALA A 65 37.05 -10.73 -25.27
CA ALA A 65 36.01 -10.11 -24.45
C ALA A 65 35.00 -11.16 -23.96
N LEU A 66 34.60 -12.08 -24.82
CA LEU A 66 33.76 -13.23 -24.47
C LEU A 66 34.44 -14.15 -23.45
N PHE A 67 35.71 -14.48 -23.66
CA PHE A 67 36.50 -15.27 -22.71
C PHE A 67 36.66 -14.58 -21.35
N SER A 68 36.79 -13.25 -21.34
CA SER A 68 36.82 -12.49 -20.08
C SER A 68 35.51 -12.56 -19.30
N LEU A 69 34.37 -12.77 -19.98
CA LEU A 69 33.06 -12.95 -19.35
C LEU A 69 32.85 -14.39 -18.86
N LEU A 70 33.35 -15.38 -19.60
CA LEU A 70 33.24 -16.80 -19.24
C LEU A 70 34.20 -17.23 -18.13
N GLY A 71 35.34 -16.55 -18.01
CA GLY A 71 36.39 -16.87 -17.05
C GLY A 71 37.41 -17.88 -17.59
N PRO A 72 38.59 -17.95 -16.94
CA PRO A 72 39.69 -18.79 -17.41
C PRO A 72 39.37 -20.28 -17.30
N GLU A 73 38.75 -20.73 -16.20
CA GLU A 73 38.45 -22.15 -15.96
C GLU A 73 37.46 -22.71 -16.99
N TYR A 74 36.39 -21.97 -17.29
CA TYR A 74 35.42 -22.35 -18.32
C TYR A 74 36.08 -22.40 -19.70
N THR A 75 36.95 -21.44 -20.00
CA THR A 75 37.64 -21.36 -21.28
C THR A 75 38.60 -22.52 -21.47
N GLU A 76 39.38 -22.87 -20.46
CA GLU A 76 40.30 -24.01 -20.49
C GLU A 76 39.55 -25.33 -20.66
N GLN A 77 38.39 -25.48 -20.00
CA GLN A 77 37.60 -26.70 -20.07
C GLN A 77 36.95 -26.92 -21.44
N TYR A 78 36.33 -25.90 -22.03
CA TYR A 78 35.52 -26.04 -23.24
C TYR A 78 36.20 -25.57 -24.53
N PHE A 79 37.28 -24.77 -24.42
CA PHE A 79 38.05 -24.25 -25.56
C PHE A 79 39.56 -24.46 -25.39
N PRO A 80 40.04 -25.70 -25.14
CA PRO A 80 41.44 -25.98 -24.79
C PRO A 80 42.45 -25.58 -25.87
N TYR A 81 42.01 -25.46 -27.12
CA TYR A 81 42.86 -25.08 -28.26
C TYR A 81 42.91 -23.57 -28.53
N GLN A 82 42.14 -22.76 -27.79
CA GLN A 82 42.07 -21.30 -27.98
C GLN A 82 42.88 -20.59 -26.90
N LYS A 83 43.72 -19.63 -27.31
CA LYS A 83 44.60 -18.92 -26.37
C LYS A 83 43.81 -17.90 -25.54
N TYR A 84 43.75 -18.09 -24.23
CA TYR A 84 43.24 -17.10 -23.29
C TYR A 84 44.28 -15.98 -23.08
N ASN A 85 43.98 -14.77 -23.54
CA ASN A 85 44.87 -13.61 -23.46
C ASN A 85 44.07 -12.30 -23.33
N ILE A 86 43.48 -12.08 -22.16
CA ILE A 86 42.73 -10.86 -21.83
C ILE A 86 43.60 -9.59 -21.95
N LYS A 87 44.93 -9.71 -21.79
CA LYS A 87 45.86 -8.55 -21.86
C LYS A 87 45.85 -7.83 -23.22
N ILE A 88 45.21 -8.40 -24.25
CA ILE A 88 44.97 -7.73 -25.52
C ILE A 88 43.89 -6.63 -25.39
N LEU A 89 43.00 -6.74 -24.41
CA LEU A 89 41.93 -5.79 -24.09
C LEU A 89 42.40 -4.63 -23.19
N ASP A 90 43.60 -4.70 -22.63
CA ASP A 90 44.13 -3.71 -21.70
C ASP A 90 44.84 -2.54 -22.43
N PRO A 91 44.82 -1.33 -21.85
CA PRO A 91 45.64 -0.21 -22.35
C PRO A 91 47.13 -0.58 -22.37
N PRO A 92 47.93 -0.12 -23.36
CA PRO A 92 47.65 0.91 -24.35
C PRO A 92 47.04 0.40 -25.68
N LYS A 93 46.74 -0.90 -25.80
CA LYS A 93 46.31 -1.51 -27.07
C LYS A 93 44.88 -1.15 -27.47
N ILE A 94 44.01 -0.90 -26.49
CA ILE A 94 42.59 -0.56 -26.69
C ILE A 94 42.20 0.56 -25.72
N LYS A 95 41.35 1.49 -26.20
CA LYS A 95 40.76 2.55 -25.38
C LYS A 95 39.68 1.96 -24.44
N PRO A 96 39.58 2.40 -23.16
CA PRO A 96 38.60 1.87 -22.21
C PRO A 96 37.15 1.83 -22.73
N ALA A 97 36.68 2.90 -23.38
CA ALA A 97 35.33 2.96 -23.95
C ALA A 97 35.08 1.91 -25.06
N GLN A 98 36.13 1.54 -25.80
CA GLN A 98 36.03 0.52 -26.85
C GLN A 98 36.04 -0.90 -26.27
N ARG A 99 36.79 -1.12 -25.17
CA ARG A 99 36.71 -2.36 -24.39
C ARG A 99 35.30 -2.56 -23.84
N GLU A 100 34.73 -1.55 -23.22
CA GLU A 100 33.38 -1.59 -22.65
C GLU A 100 32.33 -1.93 -23.71
N LYS A 101 32.43 -1.31 -24.90
CA LYS A 101 31.58 -1.66 -26.05
C LYS A 101 31.66 -3.14 -26.44
N TYR A 102 32.87 -3.71 -26.56
CA TYR A 102 33.03 -5.13 -26.90
C TYR A 102 32.53 -6.07 -25.79
N VAL A 103 32.75 -5.70 -24.53
CA VAL A 103 32.27 -6.49 -23.38
C VAL A 103 30.74 -6.47 -23.35
N GLU A 104 30.10 -5.33 -23.59
CA GLU A 104 28.63 -5.22 -23.61
C GLU A 104 28.02 -5.99 -24.78
N GLU A 105 28.59 -5.86 -25.98
CA GLU A 105 28.17 -6.65 -27.15
C GLU A 105 28.28 -8.16 -26.89
N MET A 106 29.39 -8.61 -26.30
CA MET A 106 29.58 -10.02 -25.96
C MET A 106 28.72 -10.49 -24.78
N ARG A 107 28.36 -9.59 -23.84
CA ARG A 107 27.41 -9.87 -22.77
C ARG A 107 26.01 -10.13 -23.34
N GLU A 108 25.56 -9.30 -24.28
CA GLU A 108 24.28 -9.53 -24.98
C GLU A 108 24.30 -10.83 -25.79
N PHE A 109 25.38 -11.10 -26.52
CA PHE A 109 25.57 -12.34 -27.26
C PHE A 109 25.53 -13.56 -26.33
N LEU A 110 26.24 -13.50 -25.20
CA LEU A 110 26.30 -14.57 -24.22
C LEU A 110 24.93 -14.82 -23.58
N LYS A 111 24.19 -13.76 -23.24
CA LYS A 111 22.82 -13.87 -22.71
C LYS A 111 21.89 -14.57 -23.70
N LYS A 112 21.87 -14.14 -24.97
CA LYS A 112 21.09 -14.81 -26.03
C LYS A 112 21.52 -16.27 -26.23
N SER A 113 22.81 -16.54 -26.18
CA SER A 113 23.35 -17.90 -26.33
C SER A 113 22.98 -18.79 -25.15
N LEU A 114 22.92 -18.24 -23.94
CA LEU A 114 22.47 -18.92 -22.74
C LEU A 114 20.97 -19.25 -22.82
N ASP A 115 20.13 -18.29 -23.23
CA ASP A 115 18.69 -18.52 -23.43
C ASP A 115 18.44 -19.64 -24.46
N LEU A 116 19.20 -19.65 -25.56
CA LEU A 116 19.13 -20.72 -26.55
C LEU A 116 19.66 -22.06 -26.02
N ALA A 117 20.74 -22.06 -25.23
CA ALA A 117 21.27 -23.26 -24.60
C ALA A 117 20.27 -23.88 -23.61
N MET A 118 19.55 -23.05 -22.85
CA MET A 118 18.45 -23.49 -21.99
C MET A 118 17.32 -24.12 -22.82
N LYS A 119 16.94 -23.51 -23.95
CA LYS A 119 15.94 -24.06 -24.88
C LYS A 119 16.35 -25.37 -25.51
N ASP A 120 17.62 -25.55 -25.86
CA ASP A 120 18.16 -26.80 -26.41
C ASP A 120 18.05 -27.96 -25.41
N LEU A 121 18.08 -27.67 -24.12
CA LEU A 121 17.87 -28.63 -23.04
C LEU A 121 16.38 -28.88 -22.75
N GLY A 122 15.47 -28.22 -23.46
CA GLY A 122 14.02 -28.33 -23.23
C GLY A 122 13.51 -27.53 -22.04
N TYR A 123 14.35 -26.66 -21.44
CA TYR A 123 13.97 -25.87 -20.29
C TYR A 123 13.10 -24.65 -20.68
N PRO A 124 12.10 -24.29 -19.87
CA PRO A 124 11.24 -23.16 -20.16
C PRO A 124 11.95 -21.83 -19.90
N ASP A 125 11.47 -20.77 -20.56
CA ASP A 125 11.91 -19.39 -20.29
C ASP A 125 11.52 -18.94 -18.86
N ASP A 126 10.40 -19.45 -18.34
CA ASP A 126 9.97 -19.23 -16.95
C ASP A 126 10.10 -20.53 -16.13
N ILE A 127 11.08 -20.55 -15.23
CA ILE A 127 11.34 -21.68 -14.33
C ILE A 127 10.48 -21.67 -13.07
N SER A 128 9.72 -20.60 -12.80
CA SER A 128 8.99 -20.42 -11.53
C SER A 128 7.91 -21.47 -11.27
N THR A 129 7.32 -22.02 -12.33
CA THR A 129 6.33 -23.09 -12.27
C THR A 129 6.85 -24.43 -12.79
N TYR A 130 8.15 -24.54 -13.06
CA TYR A 130 8.74 -25.74 -13.63
C TYR A 130 8.73 -26.91 -12.65
N LYS A 131 8.27 -28.08 -13.12
CA LYS A 131 8.08 -29.29 -12.31
C LYS A 131 8.42 -30.58 -13.07
N ALA A 132 9.27 -30.50 -14.08
CA ALA A 132 9.72 -31.71 -14.76
C ALA A 132 10.59 -32.57 -13.82
N ASP A 133 10.66 -33.86 -14.12
CA ASP A 133 11.51 -34.82 -13.41
C ASP A 133 12.89 -34.88 -14.08
N ASP A 134 13.60 -33.74 -14.06
CA ASP A 134 14.94 -33.58 -14.62
C ASP A 134 15.84 -32.77 -13.66
N GLU A 135 17.10 -32.54 -14.03
CA GLU A 135 18.07 -31.85 -13.18
C GLU A 135 17.61 -30.44 -12.79
N LEU A 136 17.02 -29.69 -13.73
CA LEU A 136 16.52 -28.34 -13.45
C LEU A 136 15.28 -28.37 -12.55
N GLY A 137 14.35 -29.28 -12.79
CA GLY A 137 13.15 -29.46 -11.98
C GLY A 137 13.48 -29.86 -10.55
N HIS A 138 14.43 -30.78 -10.36
CA HIS A 138 14.96 -31.14 -9.05
C HIS A 138 15.64 -29.97 -8.35
N PHE A 139 16.45 -29.18 -9.08
CA PHE A 139 17.10 -28.00 -8.54
C PHE A 139 16.07 -26.94 -8.10
N VAL A 140 15.10 -26.60 -8.95
CA VAL A 140 14.02 -25.64 -8.65
C VAL A 140 13.16 -26.12 -7.47
N GLN A 141 12.89 -27.42 -7.39
CA GLN A 141 12.18 -28.02 -6.26
C GLN A 141 13.01 -27.94 -4.97
N ASN A 142 14.32 -28.16 -5.04
CA ASN A 142 15.24 -28.02 -3.90
C ASN A 142 15.30 -26.57 -3.38
N VAL A 143 15.40 -25.59 -4.30
CA VAL A 143 15.31 -24.16 -3.97
C VAL A 143 13.99 -23.85 -3.28
N SER A 144 12.87 -24.30 -3.86
CA SER A 144 11.53 -24.06 -3.33
C SER A 144 11.31 -24.70 -1.96
N SER A 145 11.75 -25.95 -1.77
CA SER A 145 11.60 -26.68 -0.51
C SER A 145 12.46 -26.08 0.60
N THR A 146 13.73 -25.76 0.29
CA THR A 146 14.66 -25.11 1.21
C THR A 146 14.12 -23.76 1.66
N PHE A 147 13.64 -22.93 0.72
CA PHE A 147 13.05 -21.64 1.07
C PHE A 147 11.78 -21.79 1.93
N ARG A 148 10.85 -22.69 1.56
CA ARG A 148 9.62 -22.93 2.34
C ARG A 148 9.92 -23.40 3.77
N GLU A 149 10.87 -24.31 3.92
CA GLU A 149 11.26 -24.82 5.24
C GLU A 149 12.00 -23.74 6.06
N GLY A 150 12.88 -22.97 5.42
CA GLY A 150 13.53 -21.82 6.04
C GLY A 150 12.54 -20.78 6.54
N LEU A 151 11.56 -20.42 5.70
CA LEU A 151 10.47 -19.51 6.02
C LEU A 151 9.62 -20.04 7.18
N ARG A 152 9.25 -21.33 7.16
CA ARG A 152 8.48 -21.97 8.22
C ARG A 152 9.22 -21.93 9.55
N LYS A 153 10.49 -22.35 9.57
CA LYS A 153 11.35 -22.33 10.77
C LYS A 153 11.50 -20.92 11.32
N HIS A 154 11.75 -19.94 10.45
CA HIS A 154 11.90 -18.55 10.88
C HIS A 154 10.60 -17.97 11.43
N THR A 155 9.46 -18.27 10.80
CA THR A 155 8.13 -17.89 11.29
C THR A 155 7.86 -18.47 12.68
N SER A 156 8.13 -19.76 12.88
CA SER A 156 7.96 -20.40 14.19
C SER A 156 8.89 -19.79 15.25
N HIS A 157 10.13 -19.44 14.89
CA HIS A 157 11.06 -18.79 15.80
C HIS A 157 10.57 -17.41 16.25
N ILE A 158 10.14 -16.56 15.31
CA ILE A 158 9.60 -15.22 15.63
C ILE A 158 8.37 -15.35 16.53
N GLN A 159 7.46 -16.28 16.21
CA GLN A 159 6.27 -16.50 17.03
C GLN A 159 6.63 -16.90 18.46
N GLN A 160 7.61 -17.79 18.65
CA GLN A 160 8.10 -18.18 19.97
C GLN A 160 8.74 -17.02 20.73
N GLU A 161 9.54 -16.18 20.06
CA GLU A 161 10.16 -15.00 20.66
C GLU A 161 9.10 -14.00 21.14
N GLU A 162 8.07 -13.76 20.33
CA GLU A 162 6.94 -12.90 20.69
C GLU A 162 6.14 -13.47 21.87
N ASP A 163 5.89 -14.78 21.89
CA ASP A 163 5.17 -15.44 22.99
C ASP A 163 5.95 -15.30 24.31
N VAL A 164 7.28 -15.50 24.28
CA VAL A 164 8.16 -15.31 25.44
C VAL A 164 8.18 -13.84 25.90
N GLU A 165 8.24 -12.89 24.96
CA GLU A 165 8.21 -11.46 25.32
C GLU A 165 6.85 -11.06 25.93
N ASN A 166 5.75 -11.58 25.38
CA ASN A 166 4.41 -11.34 25.90
C ASN A 166 4.23 -11.92 27.30
N GLU A 167 4.76 -13.12 27.58
CA GLU A 167 4.79 -13.67 28.93
C GLU A 167 5.59 -12.79 29.91
N LYS A 168 6.75 -12.26 29.48
CA LYS A 168 7.52 -11.33 30.30
C LYS A 168 6.73 -10.06 30.61
N ARG A 169 6.08 -9.47 29.60
CA ARG A 169 5.24 -8.27 29.77
C ARG A 169 4.06 -8.53 30.72
N LYS A 170 3.40 -9.69 30.61
CA LYS A 170 2.33 -10.09 31.55
C LYS A 170 2.84 -10.18 32.98
N LYS A 171 3.96 -10.88 33.19
CA LYS A 171 4.62 -11.00 34.51
C LYS A 171 5.02 -9.62 35.07
N GLU A 172 5.56 -8.73 34.25
CA GLU A 172 5.91 -7.36 34.66
C GLU A 172 4.68 -6.53 35.04
N GLN A 173 3.56 -6.68 34.32
CA GLN A 173 2.30 -6.01 34.65
C GLN A 173 1.67 -6.55 35.94
N GLU A 174 1.75 -7.87 36.19
CA GLU A 174 1.30 -8.49 37.44
C GLU A 174 2.15 -8.04 38.64
N VAL A 175 3.47 -7.93 38.46
CA VAL A 175 4.39 -7.37 39.48
C VAL A 175 4.09 -5.89 39.76
N LYS A 176 3.75 -5.10 38.74
CA LYS A 176 3.34 -3.69 38.92
C LYS A 176 1.99 -3.56 39.63
N LYS A 177 1.02 -4.43 39.31
CA LYS A 177 -0.29 -4.45 39.99
C LYS A 177 -0.16 -4.90 41.45
N SER A 178 0.66 -5.89 41.75
CA SER A 178 0.90 -6.35 43.13
C SER A 178 1.68 -5.34 43.97
N LYS A 179 2.60 -4.55 43.38
CA LYS A 179 3.24 -3.42 44.07
C LYS A 179 2.28 -2.28 44.37
N LYS A 180 1.42 -1.90 43.41
CA LYS A 180 0.36 -0.90 43.64
C LYS A 180 -0.64 -1.32 44.71
N LYS A 181 -0.93 -2.63 44.83
CA LYS A 181 -1.82 -3.16 45.86
C LYS A 181 -1.19 -3.13 47.26
N LYS A 182 0.15 -3.22 47.38
CA LYS A 182 0.87 -3.10 48.65
C LYS A 182 1.11 -1.66 49.12
N GLU A 183 1.03 -0.67 48.23
CA GLU A 183 1.12 0.76 48.59
C GLU A 183 -0.25 1.36 48.98
N ASN A 184 -1.35 0.65 48.72
CA ASN A 184 -2.71 1.07 49.09
C ASN A 184 -3.29 0.30 50.29
N ASP A 185 -2.51 -0.54 50.97
CA ASP A 185 -2.96 -1.38 52.10
C ASP A 185 -2.59 -0.79 53.47
N ASP A 186 -2.12 0.47 53.51
CA ASP A 186 -1.97 1.29 54.72
C ASP A 186 -2.90 2.52 54.60
N GLY A 187 -4.21 2.29 54.74
CA GLY A 187 -5.22 3.35 54.73
C GLY A 187 -6.64 2.81 54.91
N GLU A 188 -7.19 3.05 56.10
CA GLU A 188 -8.51 2.63 56.58
C GLU A 188 -9.71 3.09 55.73
N SER A 189 -10.78 2.27 55.78
CA SER A 189 -12.22 2.59 55.56
C SER A 189 -12.63 3.08 54.16
N GLU A 190 -13.79 2.78 53.57
CA GLU A 190 -15.10 2.36 54.08
C GLU A 190 -15.96 1.90 52.87
N ASN A 191 -17.02 1.16 53.16
CA ASN A 191 -18.05 0.58 52.28
C ASN A 191 -18.42 1.32 50.97
N SER A 192 -18.64 0.56 49.89
CA SER A 192 -19.96 0.50 49.25
C SER A 192 -20.03 -0.68 48.28
N ASP A 193 -21.10 -1.47 48.46
CA ASP A 193 -21.69 -2.33 47.45
C ASP A 193 -22.06 -1.51 46.21
N ASP A 194 -21.89 -2.07 45.01
CA ASP A 194 -22.92 -2.06 43.97
C ASP A 194 -22.47 -2.85 42.72
N GLU A 195 -23.26 -3.89 42.48
CA GLU A 195 -23.83 -4.37 41.22
C GLU A 195 -22.94 -4.84 40.06
N ASP A 196 -23.22 -6.10 39.72
CA ASP A 196 -22.84 -6.82 38.51
C ASP A 196 -23.27 -6.10 37.24
N GLU A 197 -22.30 -5.63 36.45
CA GLU A 197 -22.47 -5.43 35.00
C GLU A 197 -21.50 -6.33 34.23
N ASP A 198 -22.05 -7.45 33.75
CA ASP A 198 -21.59 -8.18 32.58
C ASP A 198 -21.62 -7.23 31.36
N GLY A 199 -20.51 -6.52 31.16
CA GLY A 199 -20.25 -5.70 29.99
C GLY A 199 -19.02 -6.22 29.25
N ASP A 200 -19.25 -6.72 28.03
CA ASP A 200 -18.24 -7.16 27.06
C ASP A 200 -16.93 -6.38 27.18
N LYS A 201 -15.88 -7.06 27.69
CA LYS A 201 -14.50 -6.60 27.55
C LYS A 201 -14.14 -6.65 26.07
N GLU A 202 -14.40 -5.53 25.40
CA GLU A 202 -13.79 -5.15 24.14
C GLU A 202 -12.32 -5.52 24.21
N LYS A 203 -11.96 -6.50 23.38
CA LYS A 203 -10.59 -6.85 23.09
C LYS A 203 -9.95 -5.65 22.40
N GLY A 204 -9.44 -4.73 23.22
CA GLY A 204 -8.49 -3.71 22.81
C GLY A 204 -7.43 -4.39 21.95
N ASN A 205 -7.42 -4.00 20.68
CA ASN A 205 -6.71 -4.63 19.60
C ASN A 205 -5.20 -4.41 19.79
N ASN A 206 -4.58 -5.16 20.69
CA ASN A 206 -3.12 -5.25 20.82
C ASN A 206 -2.56 -6.05 19.62
N MET A 207 -2.64 -5.47 18.43
CA MET A 207 -2.00 -5.99 17.22
C MET A 207 -0.50 -5.64 17.24
N SER A 208 0.26 -6.39 18.02
CA SER A 208 1.72 -6.48 17.91
C SER A 208 2.14 -7.94 17.76
N HIS A 209 1.48 -8.66 16.84
CA HIS A 209 1.94 -9.96 16.39
C HIS A 209 2.44 -9.83 14.96
N THR A 210 3.71 -10.17 14.73
CA THR A 210 4.27 -10.26 13.38
C THR A 210 3.59 -11.42 12.68
N LYS A 211 2.74 -11.13 11.69
CA LYS A 211 2.01 -12.19 10.99
C LYS A 211 2.98 -12.94 10.07
N PRO A 212 2.76 -14.24 9.80
CA PRO A 212 3.56 -14.98 8.81
C PRO A 212 3.65 -14.27 7.46
N SER A 213 2.59 -13.57 7.05
CA SER A 213 2.59 -12.75 5.84
C SER A 213 3.56 -11.57 5.89
N ASP A 214 3.80 -10.97 7.05
CA ASP A 214 4.77 -9.88 7.21
C ASP A 214 6.21 -10.39 6.99
N ILE A 215 6.51 -11.62 7.39
CA ILE A 215 7.80 -12.28 7.16
C ILE A 215 8.00 -12.57 5.66
N CYS A 216 6.98 -13.11 4.98
CA CYS A 216 7.03 -13.28 3.52
C CYS A 216 7.33 -11.96 2.81
N SER A 217 6.77 -10.85 3.31
CA SER A 217 7.00 -9.53 2.75
C SER A 217 8.38 -8.98 3.01
N GLN A 218 8.95 -9.22 4.19
CA GLN A 218 10.36 -8.91 4.45
C GLN A 218 11.27 -9.67 3.50
N ALA A 219 10.96 -10.94 3.22
CA ALA A 219 11.69 -11.74 2.25
C ALA A 219 11.61 -11.13 0.84
N MET A 220 10.41 -10.70 0.42
CA MET A 220 10.21 -10.04 -0.87
C MET A 220 10.99 -8.72 -0.97
N LEU A 221 10.99 -7.91 0.09
CA LEU A 221 11.78 -6.68 0.13
C LEU A 221 13.28 -6.96 0.09
N ALA A 222 13.76 -8.05 0.70
CA ALA A 222 15.15 -8.46 0.60
C ALA A 222 15.53 -8.89 -0.82
N LEU A 223 14.64 -9.56 -1.56
CA LEU A 223 14.82 -9.90 -2.97
C LEU A 223 14.88 -8.64 -3.85
N ILE A 224 13.97 -7.69 -3.63
CA ILE A 224 13.95 -6.40 -4.35
C ILE A 224 15.20 -5.56 -4.04
N ALA A 225 15.67 -5.58 -2.79
CA ALA A 225 16.87 -4.86 -2.40
C ALA A 225 18.15 -5.48 -2.99
N HIS A 226 18.13 -6.78 -3.28
CA HIS A 226 19.24 -7.47 -3.94
C HIS A 226 19.27 -7.18 -5.44
N ASP A 227 18.11 -7.21 -6.10
CA ASP A 227 17.96 -6.91 -7.53
C ASP A 227 16.67 -6.10 -7.76
N SER A 228 16.84 -4.85 -8.19
CA SER A 228 15.76 -3.90 -8.40
C SER A 228 14.82 -4.30 -9.54
N SER A 229 15.26 -5.15 -10.48
CA SER A 229 14.39 -5.64 -11.57
C SER A 229 13.25 -6.52 -11.04
N ASN A 230 13.43 -7.14 -9.87
CA ASN A 230 12.37 -7.91 -9.19
C ASN A 230 11.20 -7.01 -8.75
N LYS A 231 11.43 -5.72 -8.56
CA LYS A 231 10.38 -4.75 -8.16
C LYS A 231 9.27 -4.71 -9.21
N ASP A 232 9.63 -4.51 -10.47
CA ASP A 232 8.67 -4.36 -11.56
C ASP A 232 7.93 -5.66 -11.84
N GLN A 233 8.63 -6.80 -11.82
CA GLN A 233 8.02 -8.12 -11.95
C GLN A 233 7.00 -8.38 -10.83
N TYR A 234 7.36 -8.06 -9.59
CA TYR A 234 6.47 -8.19 -8.44
C TYR A 234 5.23 -7.32 -8.59
N LEU A 235 5.41 -6.01 -8.87
CA LEU A 235 4.31 -5.07 -9.02
C LEU A 235 3.39 -5.46 -10.19
N GLN A 236 3.94 -5.97 -11.29
CA GLN A 236 3.16 -6.46 -12.41
C GLN A 236 2.29 -7.66 -12.03
N SER A 237 2.87 -8.66 -11.33
CA SER A 237 2.13 -9.84 -10.84
C SER A 237 1.00 -9.46 -9.87
N ILE A 238 1.24 -8.48 -9.00
CA ILE A 238 0.21 -7.96 -8.09
C ILE A 238 -0.90 -7.24 -8.85
N ARG A 239 -0.55 -6.39 -9.83
CA ARG A 239 -1.48 -5.64 -10.67
C ARG A 239 -2.39 -6.57 -11.48
N GLU A 240 -1.83 -7.57 -12.15
CA GLU A 240 -2.59 -8.53 -12.97
C GLU A 240 -3.64 -9.32 -12.16
N ARG A 241 -3.38 -9.52 -10.86
CA ARG A 241 -4.25 -10.27 -9.97
C ARG A 241 -5.11 -9.38 -9.06
N HIS A 242 -4.96 -8.05 -9.18
CA HIS A 242 -5.56 -7.03 -8.30
C HIS A 242 -5.43 -7.37 -6.81
N LEU A 243 -4.24 -7.79 -6.40
CA LEU A 243 -3.98 -8.18 -5.01
C LEU A 243 -3.66 -6.93 -4.18
N GLY A 244 -4.22 -6.85 -2.98
CA GLY A 244 -3.80 -5.84 -2.00
C GLY A 244 -2.42 -6.16 -1.44
N PHE A 245 -1.71 -5.13 -1.00
CA PHE A 245 -0.47 -5.30 -0.26
C PHE A 245 -0.77 -5.72 1.19
N ASN A 246 0.15 -6.44 1.81
CA ASN A 246 0.16 -6.49 3.26
C ASN A 246 0.85 -5.26 3.85
N MET A 247 0.85 -5.13 5.18
CA MET A 247 1.27 -3.90 5.84
C MET A 247 2.72 -3.51 5.54
N THR A 248 3.63 -4.49 5.57
CA THR A 248 5.06 -4.26 5.30
C THR A 248 5.31 -3.76 3.86
N LEU A 249 4.70 -4.41 2.86
CA LEU A 249 4.84 -3.98 1.47
C LEU A 249 4.13 -2.66 1.20
N ARG A 250 2.96 -2.44 1.81
CA ARG A 250 2.22 -1.17 1.70
C ARG A 250 3.07 0.00 2.17
N ARG A 251 3.71 -0.11 3.34
CA ARG A 251 4.64 0.91 3.87
C ARG A 251 5.78 1.21 2.89
N TYR A 252 6.32 0.17 2.26
CA TYR A 252 7.43 0.27 1.33
C TYR A 252 7.00 0.93 0.02
N PHE A 253 6.06 0.33 -0.72
CA PHE A 253 5.65 0.80 -2.05
C PHE A 253 4.95 2.16 -2.04
N TRP A 254 4.16 2.46 -1.01
CA TRP A 254 3.56 3.79 -0.91
C TRP A 254 4.61 4.87 -0.67
N ARG A 255 5.59 4.59 0.22
CA ARG A 255 6.72 5.49 0.48
C ARG A 255 7.55 5.69 -0.77
N ASP A 256 7.93 4.59 -1.40
CA ASP A 256 8.78 4.54 -2.58
C ASP A 256 8.15 5.31 -3.77
N TYR A 257 6.86 5.13 -4.03
CA TYR A 257 6.14 5.93 -5.03
C TYR A 257 6.18 7.44 -4.74
N LEU A 258 5.97 7.84 -3.47
CA LEU A 258 6.00 9.25 -3.07
C LEU A 258 7.42 9.84 -3.20
N GLU A 259 8.44 9.04 -2.89
CA GLU A 259 9.84 9.43 -3.10
C GLU A 259 10.17 9.61 -4.58
N GLU A 260 9.78 8.67 -5.45
CA GLU A 260 9.98 8.76 -6.89
C GLU A 260 9.33 10.03 -7.47
N LYS A 261 8.10 10.36 -7.04
CA LYS A 261 7.41 11.59 -7.46
C LYS A 261 8.13 12.84 -7.00
N GLU A 262 8.62 12.87 -5.76
CA GLU A 262 9.33 14.02 -5.23
C GLU A 262 10.74 14.16 -5.84
N LYS A 263 11.43 13.06 -6.13
CA LYS A 263 12.70 13.03 -6.89
C LYS A 263 12.52 13.61 -8.29
N THR A 264 11.50 13.15 -9.01
CA THR A 264 11.15 13.66 -10.34
C THR A 264 10.86 15.16 -10.30
N ARG A 265 10.11 15.63 -9.31
CA ARG A 265 9.79 17.06 -9.14
C ARG A 265 11.04 17.91 -8.86
N LYS A 266 12.02 17.37 -8.14
CA LYS A 266 13.23 18.10 -7.70
C LYS A 266 14.46 17.83 -8.58
N ASP A 267 14.32 17.03 -9.62
CA ASP A 267 15.43 16.62 -10.51
C ASP A 267 16.60 15.99 -9.73
N ILE A 268 16.27 15.05 -8.82
CA ILE A 268 17.24 14.33 -7.98
C ILE A 268 17.42 12.91 -8.53
N LYS A 269 18.66 12.40 -8.46
CA LYS A 269 19.02 11.04 -8.88
C LYS A 269 18.24 9.97 -8.11
N GLU A 270 17.96 8.85 -8.77
CA GLU A 270 17.12 7.77 -8.23
C GLU A 270 17.74 7.06 -7.01
N GLU A 271 19.06 7.03 -6.87
CA GLU A 271 19.78 6.24 -5.86
C GLU A 271 19.75 6.86 -4.44
N ASP A 272 19.44 8.15 -4.30
CA ASP A 272 19.52 8.85 -3.02
C ASP A 272 18.25 8.66 -2.16
N ASP A 273 18.37 8.34 -0.86
CA ASP A 273 17.22 8.42 0.07
C ASP A 273 16.89 9.90 0.33
N ILE A 274 15.80 10.35 -0.29
CA ILE A 274 15.35 11.74 -0.26
C ILE A 274 14.52 12.06 1.00
N MET A 275 14.00 11.07 1.74
CA MET A 275 13.10 11.33 2.87
C MET A 275 13.73 12.11 4.01
N PRO A 276 15.00 11.86 4.41
CA PRO A 276 15.69 12.74 5.36
C PRO A 276 15.80 14.19 4.88
N ALA A 277 15.95 14.43 3.57
CA ALA A 277 15.97 15.78 3.00
C ALA A 277 14.58 16.42 3.02
N ILE A 278 13.54 15.69 2.60
CA ILE A 278 12.13 16.15 2.65
C ILE A 278 11.73 16.53 4.07
N ARG A 279 12.04 15.69 5.07
CA ARG A 279 11.71 15.98 6.47
C ARG A 279 12.44 17.21 6.99
N ARG A 280 13.72 17.38 6.63
CA ARG A 280 14.50 18.57 7.02
C ARG A 280 13.91 19.84 6.40
N GLU A 281 13.55 19.80 5.13
CA GLU A 281 12.91 20.91 4.43
C GLU A 281 11.54 21.24 5.03
N PHE A 282 10.70 20.23 5.24
CA PHE A 282 9.39 20.38 5.87
C PHE A 282 9.52 21.03 7.24
N ASN A 283 10.45 20.55 8.09
CA ASN A 283 10.69 21.12 9.42
C ASN A 283 11.21 22.56 9.36
N LYS A 284 12.09 22.89 8.40
CA LYS A 284 12.60 24.25 8.19
C LYS A 284 11.45 25.20 7.83
N ASN A 285 10.60 24.79 6.89
CA ASN A 285 9.45 25.58 6.45
C ASN A 285 8.39 25.69 7.54
N LEU A 286 8.08 24.60 8.25
CA LEU A 286 7.17 24.62 9.40
C LEU A 286 7.63 25.62 10.47
N LYS A 287 8.91 25.62 10.84
CA LYS A 287 9.46 26.59 11.80
C LYS A 287 9.33 28.04 11.32
N LYS A 288 9.50 28.27 10.02
CA LYS A 288 9.29 29.60 9.40
C LYS A 288 7.82 30.02 9.53
N GLU A 289 6.89 29.12 9.21
CA GLU A 289 5.46 29.40 9.26
C GLU A 289 4.92 29.55 10.68
N MET A 290 5.42 28.75 11.64
CA MET A 290 5.13 28.93 13.06
C MET A 290 5.52 30.33 13.54
N LYS A 291 6.72 30.81 13.16
CA LYS A 291 7.15 32.17 13.50
C LYS A 291 6.29 33.23 12.83
N ALA A 292 5.97 33.06 11.54
CA ALA A 292 5.15 34.01 10.79
C ALA A 292 3.72 34.12 11.34
N GLN A 293 3.19 33.02 11.87
CA GLN A 293 1.86 32.98 12.49
C GLN A 293 1.90 33.28 13.99
N ASN A 294 3.07 33.41 14.63
CA ASN A 294 3.20 33.55 16.08
C ASN A 294 2.65 32.35 16.90
N ILE A 295 2.89 31.14 16.41
CA ILE A 295 2.47 29.87 17.04
C ILE A 295 3.64 29.23 17.78
N SER A 296 3.44 28.87 19.05
CA SER A 296 4.46 28.21 19.88
C SER A 296 4.55 26.69 19.64
N ARG A 297 3.43 26.03 19.35
CA ARG A 297 3.35 24.56 19.14
C ARG A 297 2.61 24.24 17.84
N ALA A 298 3.26 23.52 16.92
CA ALA A 298 2.67 23.18 15.62
C ALA A 298 1.41 22.30 15.73
N ILE A 299 1.29 21.53 16.81
CA ILE A 299 0.11 20.69 17.11
C ILE A 299 -1.13 21.49 17.52
N GLN A 300 -1.01 22.81 17.71
CA GLN A 300 -2.09 23.73 18.06
C GLN A 300 -2.06 24.93 17.10
N SER A 301 -2.72 24.79 15.95
CA SER A 301 -2.89 25.91 15.02
C SER A 301 -3.89 26.93 15.56
N HIS A 302 -4.01 28.11 14.93
CA HIS A 302 -5.08 29.07 15.29
C HIS A 302 -6.49 28.48 15.18
N ASN A 303 -6.67 27.51 14.28
CA ASN A 303 -7.94 26.85 14.04
C ASN A 303 -8.04 25.50 14.76
N HIS A 304 -7.21 25.24 15.78
CA HIS A 304 -7.14 23.91 16.40
C HIS A 304 -8.51 23.45 16.92
N GLY A 305 -9.30 24.33 17.53
CA GLY A 305 -10.64 24.00 18.02
C GLY A 305 -11.62 23.62 16.91
N ASP A 306 -11.54 24.28 15.75
CA ASP A 306 -12.35 23.92 14.58
C ASP A 306 -11.91 22.58 13.97
N ILE A 307 -10.60 22.29 13.99
CA ILE A 307 -10.05 21.01 13.54
C ILE A 307 -10.50 19.89 14.47
N ASP A 308 -10.38 20.08 15.79
CA ASP A 308 -10.79 19.08 16.79
C ASP A 308 -12.29 18.77 16.66
N ALA A 309 -13.13 19.81 16.55
CA ALA A 309 -14.55 19.63 16.32
C ALA A 309 -14.86 18.91 15.00
N ALA A 310 -14.14 19.22 13.91
CA ALA A 310 -14.32 18.56 12.62
C ALA A 310 -13.88 17.09 12.66
N VAL A 311 -12.81 16.75 13.40
CA VAL A 311 -12.36 15.37 13.59
C VAL A 311 -13.43 14.59 14.34
N ILE A 312 -13.86 15.05 15.51
CA ILE A 312 -14.89 14.38 16.31
C ILE A 312 -16.17 14.19 15.49
N GLU A 313 -16.69 15.26 14.86
CA GLU A 313 -17.89 15.14 14.01
C GLU A 313 -17.67 14.12 12.88
N THR A 314 -16.50 14.09 12.23
CA THR A 314 -16.26 13.15 11.14
C THR A 314 -16.28 11.69 11.61
N TYR A 315 -15.68 11.37 12.76
CA TYR A 315 -15.68 10.01 13.31
C TYR A 315 -17.07 9.57 13.79
N ASP A 316 -17.82 10.47 14.44
CA ASP A 316 -19.20 10.20 14.90
C ASP A 316 -20.15 9.87 13.73
N TYR A 317 -20.09 10.67 12.67
CA TYR A 317 -21.06 10.62 11.58
C TYR A 317 -20.67 9.67 10.45
N THR A 318 -19.38 9.36 10.28
CA THR A 318 -18.91 8.50 9.18
C THR A 318 -18.86 7.05 9.61
N LYS A 319 -19.86 6.26 9.18
CA LYS A 319 -19.98 4.85 9.60
C LYS A 319 -18.76 4.00 9.30
N SER A 320 -18.03 4.26 8.21
CA SER A 320 -16.83 3.51 7.86
C SER A 320 -15.66 3.74 8.81
N LEU A 321 -15.68 4.82 9.60
CA LEU A 321 -14.61 5.19 10.53
C LEU A 321 -14.87 4.75 11.98
N ARG A 322 -16.08 4.31 12.31
CA ARG A 322 -16.49 3.97 13.70
C ARG A 322 -15.56 2.99 14.42
N SER A 323 -14.98 2.03 13.71
CA SER A 323 -14.05 1.07 14.33
C SER A 323 -12.70 1.68 14.74
N LEU A 324 -12.46 2.95 14.39
CA LEU A 324 -11.27 3.73 14.71
C LEU A 324 -11.58 4.92 15.63
N ASP A 325 -12.83 5.03 16.09
CA ASP A 325 -13.31 6.11 16.94
C ASP A 325 -12.83 5.92 18.38
N THR A 326 -11.53 6.11 18.57
CA THR A 326 -10.89 6.12 19.88
C THR A 326 -10.21 7.46 20.11
N ASP A 327 -10.19 7.92 21.37
CA ASP A 327 -9.56 9.18 21.75
C ASP A 327 -8.12 9.28 21.23
N GLU A 328 -7.33 8.21 21.37
CA GLU A 328 -5.94 8.20 20.90
C GLU A 328 -5.86 8.42 19.37
N HIS A 329 -6.70 7.74 18.60
CA HIS A 329 -6.67 7.83 17.15
C HIS A 329 -7.16 9.20 16.66
N MET A 330 -8.21 9.75 17.29
CA MET A 330 -8.70 11.10 17.00
C MET A 330 -7.69 12.17 17.39
N ILE A 331 -7.04 12.07 18.56
CA ILE A 331 -5.99 12.99 19.00
C ILE A 331 -4.82 13.00 18.01
N GLN A 332 -4.37 11.82 17.55
CA GLN A 332 -3.32 11.73 16.53
C GLN A 332 -3.75 12.39 15.22
N THR A 333 -4.99 12.17 14.80
CA THR A 333 -5.60 12.78 13.62
C THR A 333 -5.56 14.31 13.73
N SER A 334 -6.10 14.86 14.81
CA SER A 334 -6.11 16.30 15.11
C SER A 334 -4.72 16.91 15.12
N ARG A 335 -3.76 16.27 15.81
CA ARG A 335 -2.39 16.79 15.93
C ARG A 335 -1.68 16.85 14.58
N ALA A 336 -1.77 15.80 13.77
CA ALA A 336 -1.17 15.77 12.44
C ALA A 336 -1.83 16.79 11.49
N LEU A 337 -3.16 16.96 11.55
CA LEU A 337 -3.87 17.98 10.76
C LEU A 337 -3.55 19.40 11.20
N ASN A 338 -3.36 19.64 12.49
CA ASN A 338 -2.91 20.94 13.01
C ASN A 338 -1.52 21.29 12.47
N ILE A 339 -0.56 20.35 12.52
CA ILE A 339 0.78 20.55 11.96
C ILE A 339 0.69 20.92 10.47
N LEU A 340 -0.11 20.18 9.72
CA LEU A 340 -0.31 20.45 8.29
C LEU A 340 -1.00 21.80 8.05
N CYS A 341 -1.97 22.18 8.88
CA CYS A 341 -2.65 23.47 8.80
C CYS A 341 -1.68 24.63 9.06
N VAL A 342 -0.77 24.51 10.02
CA VAL A 342 0.29 25.51 10.24
C VAL A 342 1.20 25.59 9.00
N TYR A 343 1.59 24.45 8.43
CA TYR A 343 2.45 24.38 7.26
C TYR A 343 1.83 24.99 6.01
N THR A 344 0.57 24.66 5.72
CA THR A 344 -0.13 25.02 4.48
C THR A 344 -1.01 26.28 4.59
N LYS A 345 -1.29 26.73 5.82
CA LYS A 345 -2.25 27.81 6.15
C LYS A 345 -3.70 27.48 5.77
N ALA A 346 -4.01 26.22 5.50
CA ALA A 346 -5.33 25.79 5.07
C ALA A 346 -5.72 24.49 5.74
N PHE A 347 -7.00 24.38 6.09
CA PHE A 347 -7.61 23.15 6.58
C PHE A 347 -8.77 22.74 5.67
N SER A 348 -8.88 21.44 5.44
CA SER A 348 -9.97 20.80 4.71
C SER A 348 -10.43 19.58 5.50
N VAL A 349 -11.74 19.43 5.68
CA VAL A 349 -12.36 18.25 6.34
C VAL A 349 -12.04 16.97 5.57
N SER A 350 -11.89 17.06 4.24
CA SER A 350 -11.51 15.91 3.42
C SER A 350 -10.16 15.34 3.84
N ASN A 351 -9.24 16.15 4.38
CA ASN A 351 -7.92 15.68 4.82
C ASN A 351 -7.99 14.64 5.96
N ILE A 352 -9.08 14.60 6.74
CA ILE A 352 -9.31 13.56 7.77
C ILE A 352 -9.34 12.17 7.11
N HIS A 353 -10.07 12.06 6.00
CA HIS A 353 -10.21 10.83 5.23
C HIS A 353 -8.90 10.39 4.57
N TRP A 354 -8.06 11.35 4.15
CA TRP A 354 -6.73 11.07 3.58
C TRP A 354 -5.70 10.64 4.63
N LEU A 355 -5.89 11.05 5.88
CA LEU A 355 -4.99 10.71 6.97
C LEU A 355 -5.25 9.30 7.51
N MET A 356 -6.50 8.83 7.47
CA MET A 356 -6.88 7.51 7.99
C MET A 356 -6.01 6.37 7.40
N PRO A 357 -5.83 6.24 6.06
CA PRO A 357 -4.97 5.20 5.51
C PRO A 357 -3.53 5.31 6.00
N LEU A 358 -3.00 6.52 6.15
CA LEU A 358 -1.64 6.73 6.65
C LEU A 358 -1.48 6.28 8.10
N GLN A 359 -2.47 6.54 8.96
CA GLN A 359 -2.43 6.07 10.33
C GLN A 359 -2.38 4.55 10.37
N GLN A 360 -3.25 3.87 9.60
CA GLN A 360 -3.25 2.40 9.51
C GLN A 360 -1.92 1.85 8.99
N VAL A 361 -1.34 2.50 7.99
CA VAL A 361 -0.08 2.05 7.37
C VAL A 361 1.11 2.29 8.27
N TYR A 362 1.19 3.46 8.90
CA TYR A 362 2.38 3.90 9.62
C TYR A 362 2.21 3.91 11.14
N ASN A 363 1.38 3.01 11.70
CA ASN A 363 1.15 2.83 13.14
C ASN A 363 2.37 3.11 14.03
N ILE A 364 2.11 3.76 15.18
CA ILE A 364 3.15 4.05 16.17
C ILE A 364 3.78 2.75 16.66
N ARG A 365 5.12 2.70 16.68
CA ARG A 365 5.84 1.52 17.17
C ARG A 365 6.08 1.66 18.68
N PRO A 366 6.14 0.55 19.44
CA PRO A 366 6.55 0.59 20.84
C PRO A 366 7.89 1.31 21.00
N GLY A 367 7.91 2.40 21.78
CA GLY A 367 9.10 3.23 22.02
C GLY A 367 9.24 4.45 21.10
N ASP A 368 8.42 4.60 20.05
CA ASP A 368 8.39 5.83 19.26
C ASP A 368 7.75 6.97 20.07
N LYS A 369 8.33 8.17 19.98
CA LYS A 369 7.73 9.37 20.56
C LYS A 369 6.52 9.80 19.73
N GLU A 370 5.39 10.05 20.39
CA GLU A 370 4.15 10.46 19.73
C GLU A 370 4.34 11.70 18.85
N ASP A 371 5.04 12.72 19.33
CA ASP A 371 5.32 13.95 18.55
C ASP A 371 6.08 13.67 17.24
N VAL A 372 7.03 12.73 17.26
CA VAL A 372 7.78 12.33 16.06
C VAL A 372 6.87 11.58 15.09
N HIS A 373 5.96 10.76 15.62
CA HIS A 373 4.99 10.02 14.84
C HIS A 373 3.98 10.94 14.14
N VAL A 374 3.35 11.89 14.86
CA VAL A 374 2.38 12.83 14.25
C VAL A 374 3.04 13.76 13.23
N MET A 375 4.30 14.16 13.46
CA MET A 375 5.10 14.90 12.48
C MET A 375 5.36 14.07 11.21
N LYS A 376 5.67 12.78 11.37
CA LYS A 376 5.85 11.85 10.24
C LYS A 376 4.56 11.70 9.43
N LEU A 377 3.41 11.56 10.10
CA LEU A 377 2.10 11.50 9.44
C LEU A 377 1.80 12.78 8.66
N ALA A 378 2.04 13.96 9.26
CA ALA A 378 1.84 15.24 8.60
C ALA A 378 2.70 15.39 7.33
N VAL A 379 3.98 14.94 7.37
CA VAL A 379 4.86 14.93 6.18
C VAL A 379 4.29 14.03 5.08
N TYR A 380 3.88 12.80 5.40
CA TYR A 380 3.32 11.90 4.39
C TYR A 380 1.98 12.41 3.84
N LEU A 381 1.14 12.99 4.69
CA LEU A 381 -0.11 13.59 4.25
C LEU A 381 0.15 14.74 3.29
N GLU A 382 1.13 15.60 3.59
CA GLU A 382 1.51 16.68 2.68
C GLU A 382 1.99 16.16 1.31
N LEU A 383 2.82 15.11 1.29
CA LEU A 383 3.26 14.45 0.05
C LEU A 383 2.09 13.85 -0.75
N LEU A 384 1.15 13.17 -0.07
CA LEU A 384 -0.06 12.63 -0.69
C LEU A 384 -0.92 13.74 -1.31
N LEU A 385 -1.19 14.81 -0.55
CA LEU A 385 -2.04 15.90 -1.02
C LEU A 385 -1.41 16.66 -2.19
N ARG A 386 -0.07 16.67 -2.28
CA ARG A 386 0.67 17.29 -3.37
C ARG A 386 0.69 16.41 -4.64
N HIS A 387 0.95 15.11 -4.49
CA HIS A 387 1.27 14.23 -5.62
C HIS A 387 0.12 13.33 -6.07
N CYS A 388 -0.84 13.06 -5.18
CA CYS A 388 -1.88 12.05 -5.39
C CYS A 388 -3.29 12.63 -5.44
N ARG A 389 -3.57 13.68 -4.65
CA ARG A 389 -4.92 14.26 -4.56
C ARG A 389 -5.33 14.88 -5.90
N PRO A 390 -6.46 14.44 -6.49
CA PRO A 390 -7.00 15.09 -7.68
C PRO A 390 -7.29 16.57 -7.41
N SER A 391 -7.07 17.41 -8.42
CA SER A 391 -7.51 18.81 -8.37
C SER A 391 -9.03 18.87 -8.27
N ILE A 392 -9.60 19.99 -7.79
CA ILE A 392 -11.06 20.17 -7.71
C ILE A 392 -11.70 20.00 -9.10
N GLU A 393 -11.06 20.56 -10.14
CA GLU A 393 -11.52 20.39 -11.52
C GLU A 393 -11.56 18.91 -11.94
N ASP A 394 -10.53 18.15 -11.57
CA ASP A 394 -10.47 16.72 -11.87
C ASP A 394 -11.51 15.92 -11.08
N VAL A 395 -11.79 16.27 -9.82
CA VAL A 395 -12.86 15.64 -9.04
C VAL A 395 -14.20 15.78 -9.75
N PHE A 396 -14.51 16.96 -10.28
CA PHE A 396 -15.75 17.19 -11.04
C PHE A 396 -15.75 16.36 -12.32
N LYS A 397 -14.67 16.40 -13.12
CA LYS A 397 -14.57 15.62 -14.37
C LYS A 397 -14.69 14.11 -14.14
N ILE A 398 -14.05 13.57 -13.11
CA ILE A 398 -14.12 12.15 -12.75
C ILE A 398 -15.55 11.79 -12.36
N ALA A 399 -16.18 12.58 -11.49
CA ALA A 399 -17.56 12.33 -11.06
C ALA A 399 -18.55 12.38 -12.22
N ASP A 400 -18.46 13.41 -13.06
CA ASP A 400 -19.33 13.57 -14.23
C ASP A 400 -19.19 12.37 -15.19
N LYS A 401 -17.97 11.85 -15.39
CA LYS A 401 -17.71 10.64 -16.19
C LYS A 401 -18.27 9.37 -15.57
N ILE A 402 -18.15 9.19 -14.26
CA ILE A 402 -18.73 8.04 -13.54
C ILE A 402 -20.25 8.05 -13.74
N VAL A 403 -20.90 9.18 -13.47
CA VAL A 403 -22.35 9.33 -13.62
C VAL A 403 -22.78 9.15 -15.06
N ALA A 404 -22.06 9.75 -16.03
CA ALA A 404 -22.35 9.59 -17.45
C ALA A 404 -22.22 8.14 -17.92
N THR A 405 -21.23 7.40 -17.40
CA THR A 405 -21.05 5.98 -17.70
C THR A 405 -22.24 5.17 -17.19
N VAL A 406 -22.59 5.28 -15.90
CA VAL A 406 -23.75 4.55 -15.35
C VAL A 406 -25.04 4.95 -16.06
N LYS A 407 -25.23 6.22 -16.40
CA LYS A 407 -26.42 6.69 -17.13
C LYS A 407 -26.52 6.10 -18.53
N ARG A 408 -25.40 5.90 -19.22
CA ARG A 408 -25.34 5.30 -20.55
C ARG A 408 -25.60 3.80 -20.49
N GLU A 409 -24.97 3.11 -19.55
CA GLU A 409 -25.04 1.65 -19.44
C GLU A 409 -26.32 1.15 -18.76
N ASP A 410 -26.88 1.93 -17.82
CA ASP A 410 -28.08 1.59 -17.05
C ASP A 410 -28.98 2.84 -16.82
N PRO A 411 -29.71 3.30 -17.86
CA PRO A 411 -30.52 4.51 -17.78
C PRO A 411 -31.66 4.42 -16.76
N GLU A 412 -32.25 3.23 -16.58
CA GLU A 412 -33.34 3.00 -15.63
C GLU A 412 -32.85 3.21 -14.20
N TYR A 413 -31.70 2.65 -13.86
CA TYR A 413 -31.10 2.82 -12.55
C TYR A 413 -30.78 4.28 -12.25
N CYS A 414 -30.13 4.99 -13.19
CA CYS A 414 -29.86 6.42 -13.03
C CYS A 414 -31.15 7.25 -12.88
N LYS A 415 -32.18 6.96 -13.66
CA LYS A 415 -33.49 7.63 -13.55
C LYS A 415 -34.11 7.39 -12.17
N HIS A 416 -34.02 6.16 -11.65
CA HIS A 416 -34.51 5.83 -10.32
C HIS A 416 -33.79 6.62 -9.22
N ILE A 417 -32.45 6.71 -9.29
CA ILE A 417 -31.67 7.53 -8.35
C ILE A 417 -32.12 8.99 -8.40
N SER A 418 -32.21 9.58 -9.61
CA SER A 418 -32.65 10.97 -9.77
C SER A 418 -34.02 11.20 -9.16
N ASN A 419 -34.98 10.31 -9.42
CA ASN A 419 -36.33 10.41 -8.84
C ASN A 419 -36.30 10.35 -7.31
N CYS A 420 -35.52 9.44 -6.73
CA CYS A 420 -35.40 9.34 -5.27
C CYS A 420 -34.80 10.61 -4.68
N LEU A 421 -33.73 11.15 -5.29
CA LEU A 421 -33.05 12.35 -4.80
C LEU A 421 -33.90 13.62 -4.92
N THR A 422 -34.89 13.67 -5.80
CA THR A 422 -35.83 14.79 -5.90
C THR A 422 -37.12 14.61 -5.09
N THR A 423 -37.37 13.41 -4.55
CA THR A 423 -38.61 13.09 -3.84
C THR A 423 -38.48 13.36 -2.33
N GLN A 424 -39.41 14.17 -1.80
CA GLN A 424 -39.53 14.48 -0.35
C GLN A 424 -38.23 15.01 0.29
N VAL A 425 -37.63 16.02 -0.34
CA VAL A 425 -36.40 16.69 0.12
C VAL A 425 -36.72 17.63 1.29
N SER A 426 -36.86 17.08 2.51
CA SER A 426 -37.28 17.85 3.69
C SER A 426 -36.12 18.32 4.56
N ARG A 427 -35.01 17.57 4.65
CA ARG A 427 -33.83 17.93 5.45
C ARG A 427 -32.52 17.49 4.79
N ILE A 428 -31.79 18.45 4.23
CA ILE A 428 -30.42 18.26 3.72
C ILE A 428 -29.44 18.53 4.87
N ALA A 429 -28.64 17.52 5.25
CA ALA A 429 -27.58 17.68 6.22
C ALA A 429 -26.31 18.19 5.52
N ILE A 430 -26.09 19.51 5.58
CA ILE A 430 -24.94 20.17 4.91
C ILE A 430 -23.59 19.61 5.36
N ARG A 431 -23.52 19.10 6.59
CA ARG A 431 -22.33 18.49 7.17
C ARG A 431 -21.86 17.24 6.44
N ASP A 432 -22.74 16.58 5.68
CA ASP A 432 -22.36 15.41 4.90
C ASP A 432 -21.42 15.77 3.75
N PHE A 433 -21.49 17.01 3.26
CA PHE A 433 -20.79 17.43 2.05
C PHE A 433 -19.67 18.42 2.39
N PRO A 434 -18.40 18.11 2.07
CA PRO A 434 -17.32 19.04 2.27
C PRO A 434 -17.48 20.24 1.33
N ALA A 435 -16.94 21.41 1.70
CA ALA A 435 -17.14 22.64 0.93
C ALA A 435 -16.63 22.50 -0.52
N GLU A 436 -15.62 21.67 -0.77
CA GLU A 436 -14.95 21.50 -2.06
C GLU A 436 -15.79 20.85 -3.15
N VAL A 437 -16.90 20.19 -2.81
CA VAL A 437 -17.73 19.47 -3.80
C VAL A 437 -18.93 20.27 -4.31
N LEU A 438 -19.20 21.44 -3.72
CA LEU A 438 -20.38 22.23 -4.07
C LEU A 438 -20.21 22.95 -5.41
N MET A 439 -19.03 23.54 -5.65
CA MET A 439 -18.73 24.33 -6.85
C MET A 439 -17.27 24.10 -7.29
N GLN A 440 -17.02 24.23 -8.60
CA GLN A 440 -15.67 24.13 -9.16
C GLN A 440 -14.74 25.27 -8.68
N ASP A 441 -15.28 26.49 -8.52
CA ASP A 441 -14.54 27.60 -7.95
C ASP A 441 -14.48 27.48 -6.42
N GLN A 442 -13.28 27.30 -5.89
CA GLN A 442 -13.06 27.03 -4.46
C GLN A 442 -13.55 28.17 -3.56
N LYS A 443 -13.38 29.43 -3.97
CA LYS A 443 -13.78 30.59 -3.16
C LYS A 443 -15.30 30.72 -3.08
N ALA A 444 -15.98 30.56 -4.21
CA ALA A 444 -17.43 30.52 -4.30
C ALA A 444 -17.99 29.34 -3.49
N SER A 445 -17.38 28.16 -3.61
CA SER A 445 -17.77 26.97 -2.87
C SER A 445 -17.69 27.18 -1.36
N GLN A 446 -16.59 27.76 -0.87
CA GLN A 446 -16.42 28.06 0.56
C GLN A 446 -17.42 29.12 1.05
N LYS A 447 -17.68 30.16 0.24
CA LYS A 447 -18.66 31.20 0.55
C LYS A 447 -20.07 30.61 0.68
N LEU A 448 -20.47 29.76 -0.26
CA LEU A 448 -21.75 29.07 -0.25
C LEU A 448 -21.88 28.14 0.96
N TYR A 449 -20.85 27.33 1.25
CA TYR A 449 -20.85 26.45 2.41
C TYR A 449 -21.04 27.23 3.73
N ASN A 450 -20.34 28.34 3.89
CA ASN A 450 -20.45 29.20 5.06
C ASN A 450 -21.85 29.86 5.20
N GLU A 451 -22.47 30.25 4.08
CA GLU A 451 -23.85 30.75 4.06
C GLU A 451 -24.84 29.66 4.52
N LEU A 452 -24.70 28.45 3.99
CA LEU A 452 -25.56 27.32 4.32
C LEU A 452 -25.40 26.89 5.79
N LYS A 453 -24.18 26.91 6.35
CA LYS A 453 -23.91 26.59 7.75
C LYS A 453 -24.50 27.61 8.73
N LYS A 454 -24.62 28.89 8.34
CA LYS A 454 -25.21 29.96 9.18
C LYS A 454 -26.74 29.92 9.19
N ASN A 455 -27.37 29.48 8.09
CA ASN A 455 -28.82 29.51 7.91
C ASN A 455 -29.58 28.30 8.47
N LYS A 456 -29.12 27.67 9.57
CA LYS A 456 -29.66 26.41 10.13
C LYS A 456 -31.18 26.38 10.41
N ARG A 457 -31.85 27.55 10.47
CA ARG A 457 -33.28 27.69 10.82
C ARG A 457 -34.19 28.16 9.68
N LYS A 458 -33.65 28.52 8.50
CA LYS A 458 -34.45 28.98 7.36
C LYS A 458 -34.55 27.88 6.31
N GLU A 459 -35.70 27.74 5.67
CA GLU A 459 -35.83 26.84 4.51
C GLU A 459 -34.77 27.18 3.46
N MET A 460 -34.10 26.15 2.97
CA MET A 460 -33.07 26.30 1.95
C MET A 460 -33.69 26.81 0.66
N LYS A 461 -33.05 27.80 0.02
CA LYS A 461 -33.45 28.28 -1.32
C LYS A 461 -33.46 27.12 -2.31
N GLU A 462 -34.42 27.11 -3.22
CA GLU A 462 -34.62 25.99 -4.16
C GLU A 462 -33.39 25.75 -5.05
N ASP A 463 -32.70 26.82 -5.49
CA ASP A 463 -31.48 26.68 -6.28
C ASP A 463 -30.32 26.05 -5.50
N HIS A 464 -30.26 26.27 -4.18
CA HIS A 464 -29.27 25.60 -3.33
C HIS A 464 -29.66 24.13 -3.11
N LYS A 465 -30.96 23.81 -2.99
CA LYS A 465 -31.41 22.42 -2.86
C LYS A 465 -31.01 21.59 -4.08
N LYS A 466 -31.14 22.15 -5.29
CA LYS A 466 -30.78 21.47 -6.55
C LYS A 466 -29.35 20.91 -6.56
N ILE A 467 -28.43 21.55 -5.84
CA ILE A 467 -27.03 21.10 -5.73
C ILE A 467 -26.96 19.74 -5.03
N PHE A 468 -27.82 19.49 -4.05
CA PHE A 468 -27.82 18.27 -3.23
C PHE A 468 -28.72 17.15 -3.78
N THR A 469 -29.55 17.45 -4.78
CA THR A 469 -30.51 16.50 -5.37
C THR A 469 -30.00 15.83 -6.66
N VAL A 470 -28.70 15.92 -6.93
CA VAL A 470 -28.05 15.27 -8.08
C VAL A 470 -27.06 14.20 -7.59
N LEU A 471 -26.87 13.13 -8.36
CA LEU A 471 -25.96 12.04 -7.99
C LEU A 471 -24.50 12.51 -7.95
N ASP A 472 -24.15 13.46 -8.83
CA ASP A 472 -22.80 13.96 -9.04
C ASP A 472 -22.16 14.49 -7.74
N ILE A 473 -22.92 15.14 -6.85
CA ILE A 473 -22.36 15.67 -5.59
C ILE A 473 -21.89 14.55 -4.64
N PHE A 474 -22.60 13.42 -4.61
CA PHE A 474 -22.21 12.26 -3.81
C PHE A 474 -20.95 11.60 -4.38
N VAL A 475 -20.88 11.46 -5.70
CA VAL A 475 -19.70 10.89 -6.36
C VAL A 475 -18.48 11.82 -6.22
N ARG A 476 -18.65 13.14 -6.33
CA ARG A 476 -17.59 14.12 -6.05
C ARG A 476 -17.06 13.98 -4.63
N MET A 477 -17.95 13.76 -3.66
CA MET A 477 -17.57 13.50 -2.28
C MET A 477 -16.73 12.22 -2.13
N TRP A 478 -17.14 11.12 -2.78
CA TRP A 478 -16.37 9.88 -2.75
C TRP A 478 -14.95 10.10 -3.31
N VAL A 479 -14.83 10.79 -4.45
CA VAL A 479 -13.55 11.03 -5.11
C VAL A 479 -12.65 11.96 -4.29
N ILE A 480 -13.15 13.09 -3.76
CA ILE A 480 -12.34 14.02 -2.97
C ILE A 480 -11.86 13.40 -1.65
N GLN A 481 -12.60 12.44 -1.09
CA GLN A 481 -12.23 11.69 0.11
C GLN A 481 -11.40 10.43 -0.19
N GLY A 482 -11.04 10.18 -1.46
CA GLY A 482 -10.31 8.97 -1.86
C GLY A 482 -11.05 7.68 -1.48
N TYR A 483 -12.38 7.70 -1.56
CA TYR A 483 -13.33 6.64 -1.17
C TYR A 483 -13.36 6.23 0.31
N CYS A 484 -12.50 6.81 1.15
CA CYS A 484 -12.36 6.44 2.56
C CYS A 484 -13.58 6.83 3.41
N GLY A 485 -14.35 7.84 2.97
CA GLY A 485 -15.57 8.26 3.67
C GLY A 485 -16.79 7.37 3.43
N VAL A 486 -16.70 6.40 2.50
CA VAL A 486 -17.83 5.50 2.20
C VAL A 486 -17.47 4.02 2.22
N LEU A 487 -16.24 3.63 1.89
CA LEU A 487 -15.81 2.23 1.96
C LEU A 487 -15.32 1.86 3.35
N SER A 488 -15.39 0.58 3.72
CA SER A 488 -14.73 0.08 4.93
C SER A 488 -13.22 0.36 4.88
N ILE A 489 -12.55 0.39 6.04
CA ILE A 489 -11.09 0.62 6.12
C ILE A 489 -10.33 -0.38 5.26
N ALA A 490 -10.69 -1.65 5.32
CA ALA A 490 -10.00 -2.69 4.56
C ALA A 490 -10.21 -2.55 3.05
N SER A 491 -11.43 -2.23 2.60
CA SER A 491 -11.72 -1.92 1.20
C SER A 491 -11.00 -0.65 0.73
N SER A 492 -10.93 0.38 1.58
CA SER A 492 -10.24 1.63 1.29
C SER A 492 -8.74 1.42 1.10
N LEU A 493 -8.10 0.65 1.99
CA LEU A 493 -6.68 0.31 1.86
C LEU A 493 -6.38 -0.48 0.58
N TRP A 494 -7.27 -1.40 0.19
CA TRP A 494 -7.13 -2.10 -1.09
C TRP A 494 -7.29 -1.16 -2.29
N VAL A 495 -8.30 -0.29 -2.30
CA VAL A 495 -8.47 0.73 -3.37
C VAL A 495 -7.21 1.60 -3.47
N TRP A 496 -6.64 2.01 -2.35
CA TRP A 496 -5.42 2.80 -2.34
C TRP A 496 -4.22 2.02 -2.86
N ASP A 497 -4.05 0.74 -2.50
CA ASP A 497 -3.00 -0.10 -3.09
C ASP A 497 -3.07 -0.11 -4.61
N GLU A 498 -4.28 -0.28 -5.15
CA GLU A 498 -4.51 -0.25 -6.58
C GLU A 498 -4.27 1.14 -7.20
N LEU A 499 -4.62 2.22 -6.51
CA LEU A 499 -4.30 3.57 -6.95
C LEU A 499 -2.78 3.78 -7.00
N PHE A 500 -2.02 3.34 -6.00
CA PHE A 500 -0.55 3.40 -6.03
C PHE A 500 0.03 2.55 -7.17
N LEU A 501 -0.45 1.31 -7.34
CA LEU A 501 -0.05 0.39 -8.42
C LEU A 501 -0.32 0.97 -9.81
N ASN A 502 -1.40 1.75 -9.95
CA ASN A 502 -1.83 2.39 -11.19
C ASN A 502 -1.48 3.88 -11.23
N LYS A 503 -0.48 4.31 -10.45
CA LYS A 503 0.09 5.67 -10.46
C LYS A 503 -0.95 6.78 -10.32
N TRP A 504 -1.97 6.54 -9.49
CA TRP A 504 -3.11 7.42 -9.24
C TRP A 504 -3.87 7.83 -10.51
N SER A 505 -4.01 6.90 -11.46
CA SER A 505 -4.74 7.10 -12.71
C SER A 505 -6.19 7.54 -12.47
N LYS A 506 -6.61 8.60 -13.16
CA LYS A 506 -7.99 9.10 -13.17
C LYS A 506 -8.98 8.03 -13.63
N LYS A 507 -8.59 7.23 -14.63
CA LYS A 507 -9.41 6.11 -15.11
C LYS A 507 -9.67 5.09 -14.00
N TYR A 508 -8.67 4.80 -13.17
CA TYR A 508 -8.85 3.85 -12.07
C TYR A 508 -9.82 4.38 -11.01
N LEU A 509 -9.77 5.69 -10.69
CA LEU A 509 -10.77 6.33 -9.84
C LEU A 509 -12.17 6.22 -10.48
N GLU A 510 -12.29 6.47 -11.78
CA GLU A 510 -13.56 6.32 -12.52
C GLU A 510 -14.12 4.88 -12.39
N ASP A 511 -13.29 3.87 -12.64
CA ASP A 511 -13.69 2.45 -12.59
C ASP A 511 -14.12 2.01 -11.17
N VAL A 512 -13.43 2.49 -10.12
CA VAL A 512 -13.84 2.26 -8.72
C VAL A 512 -15.21 2.88 -8.44
N GLY A 513 -15.45 4.12 -8.89
CA GLY A 513 -16.74 4.78 -8.71
C GLY A 513 -17.89 4.07 -9.43
N VAL A 514 -17.68 3.61 -10.66
CA VAL A 514 -18.65 2.83 -11.43
C VAL A 514 -18.93 1.48 -10.76
N ALA A 515 -17.89 0.78 -10.32
CA ALA A 515 -18.03 -0.49 -9.60
C ALA A 515 -18.87 -0.35 -8.33
N ILE A 516 -18.63 0.69 -7.51
CA ILE A 516 -19.40 0.94 -6.29
C ILE A 516 -20.87 1.21 -6.63
N LEU A 517 -21.16 2.07 -7.61
CA LEU A 517 -22.54 2.37 -8.01
C LEU A 517 -23.29 1.13 -8.51
N ALA A 518 -22.62 0.27 -9.28
CA ALA A 518 -23.18 -0.99 -9.75
C ALA A 518 -23.49 -1.94 -8.58
N LEU A 519 -22.56 -2.09 -7.64
CA LEU A 519 -22.70 -3.00 -6.50
C LEU A 519 -23.77 -2.57 -5.49
N ILE A 520 -24.01 -1.26 -5.33
CA ILE A 520 -25.06 -0.77 -4.43
C ILE A 520 -26.46 -0.74 -5.08
N LYS A 521 -26.57 -1.02 -6.39
CA LYS A 521 -27.85 -1.01 -7.13
C LYS A 521 -28.97 -1.76 -6.41
N PRO A 522 -28.78 -2.99 -5.89
CA PRO A 522 -29.87 -3.72 -5.21
C PRO A 522 -30.43 -3.02 -3.96
N TRP A 523 -29.59 -2.27 -3.23
CA TRP A 523 -30.05 -1.45 -2.10
C TRP A 523 -30.71 -0.17 -2.58
N MET A 524 -30.15 0.45 -3.61
CA MET A 524 -30.64 1.71 -4.15
C MET A 524 -32.02 1.56 -4.79
N MET A 525 -32.28 0.49 -5.54
CA MET A 525 -33.59 0.22 -6.15
C MET A 525 -34.73 0.03 -5.14
N ARG A 526 -34.41 -0.12 -3.85
CA ARG A 526 -35.39 -0.18 -2.74
C ARG A 526 -35.63 1.17 -2.08
N ALA A 527 -34.80 2.18 -2.36
CA ALA A 527 -35.04 3.54 -1.91
C ALA A 527 -36.19 4.13 -2.74
N ASN A 528 -36.95 5.04 -2.14
CA ASN A 528 -38.08 5.70 -2.80
C ASN A 528 -38.13 7.21 -2.53
N MET A 529 -37.19 7.73 -1.74
CA MET A 529 -37.12 9.12 -1.31
C MET A 529 -35.69 9.53 -0.97
N TYR A 530 -35.47 10.84 -0.81
CA TYR A 530 -34.14 11.43 -0.61
C TYR A 530 -33.39 10.80 0.56
N SER A 531 -34.05 10.60 1.71
CA SER A 531 -33.42 10.04 2.90
C SER A 531 -32.91 8.61 2.69
N GLY A 532 -33.68 7.79 1.95
CA GLY A 532 -33.29 6.44 1.57
C GLY A 532 -32.10 6.43 0.60
N ALA A 533 -32.18 7.22 -0.47
CA ALA A 533 -31.09 7.32 -1.45
C ALA A 533 -29.79 7.87 -0.82
N ARG A 534 -29.89 8.91 0.00
CA ARG A 534 -28.77 9.46 0.79
C ARG A 534 -28.13 8.38 1.64
N LYS A 535 -28.93 7.61 2.40
CA LYS A 535 -28.41 6.51 3.23
C LYS A 535 -27.68 5.48 2.37
N VAL A 536 -28.23 5.10 1.22
CA VAL A 536 -27.60 4.13 0.33
C VAL A 536 -26.30 4.66 -0.27
N LEU A 537 -26.21 5.96 -0.63
CA LEU A 537 -25.00 6.54 -1.22
C LEU A 537 -23.90 6.82 -0.19
N LEU A 538 -24.24 7.05 1.07
CA LEU A 538 -23.25 7.40 2.10
C LEU A 538 -22.85 6.21 2.98
N ASP A 539 -23.77 5.30 3.30
CA ASP A 539 -23.55 4.30 4.35
C ASP A 539 -23.37 2.88 3.82
N GLU A 540 -24.11 2.51 2.77
CA GLU A 540 -24.14 1.13 2.28
C GLU A 540 -22.86 0.67 1.55
N PRO A 541 -22.07 1.53 0.86
CA PRO A 541 -20.79 1.13 0.27
C PRO A 541 -19.81 0.55 1.31
N GLY A 542 -19.95 0.97 2.58
CA GLY A 542 -19.11 0.50 3.68
C GLY A 542 -19.29 -0.99 3.99
N LYS A 543 -20.39 -1.58 3.50
CA LYS A 543 -20.72 -3.00 3.69
C LYS A 543 -20.28 -3.88 2.51
N LEU A 544 -19.75 -3.30 1.43
CA LEU A 544 -19.28 -4.08 0.29
C LEU A 544 -18.06 -4.91 0.66
N TYR A 545 -18.07 -6.19 0.30
CA TYR A 545 -16.89 -7.04 0.47
C TYR A 545 -15.78 -6.63 -0.50
N ILE A 546 -14.53 -6.65 -0.01
CA ILE A 546 -13.34 -6.37 -0.83
C ILE A 546 -13.33 -7.26 -2.08
N SER A 547 -13.72 -8.53 -1.95
CA SER A 547 -13.77 -9.45 -3.09
C SER A 547 -14.72 -9.00 -4.20
N ASP A 548 -15.84 -8.36 -3.85
CA ASP A 548 -16.85 -7.95 -4.81
C ASP A 548 -16.43 -6.65 -5.50
N VAL A 549 -15.89 -5.70 -4.73
CA VAL A 549 -15.28 -4.46 -5.27
C VAL A 549 -14.14 -4.81 -6.22
N ARG A 550 -13.21 -5.69 -5.79
CA ARG A 550 -12.08 -6.14 -6.61
C ARG A 550 -12.52 -6.77 -7.92
N LYS A 551 -13.46 -7.72 -7.87
CA LYS A 551 -13.93 -8.40 -9.08
C LYS A 551 -14.64 -7.44 -10.04
N SER A 552 -15.40 -6.49 -9.50
CA SER A 552 -16.10 -5.49 -10.29
C SER A 552 -15.15 -4.51 -10.97
N VAL A 553 -14.10 -4.08 -10.28
CA VAL A 553 -13.08 -3.20 -10.88
C VAL A 553 -12.26 -3.95 -11.92
N LEU A 554 -11.81 -5.19 -11.64
CA LEU A 554 -11.12 -6.03 -12.63
C LEU A 554 -11.98 -6.23 -13.89
N HIS A 555 -13.28 -6.51 -13.72
CA HIS A 555 -14.23 -6.65 -14.82
C HIS A 555 -14.27 -5.40 -15.73
N LEU A 556 -14.27 -4.21 -15.12
CA LEU A 556 -14.23 -2.93 -15.85
C LEU A 556 -12.87 -2.68 -16.53
N GLN A 557 -11.76 -3.01 -15.87
CA GLN A 557 -10.42 -2.88 -16.45
C GLN A 557 -10.23 -3.75 -17.71
N GLU A 558 -10.82 -4.95 -17.71
CA GLU A 558 -10.82 -5.86 -18.86
C GLU A 558 -11.77 -5.41 -19.98
N GLY A 559 -12.49 -4.29 -19.83
CA GLY A 559 -13.39 -3.75 -20.84
C GLY A 559 -14.67 -4.57 -21.03
N ARG A 560 -15.05 -5.38 -20.03
CA ARG A 560 -16.28 -6.18 -20.08
C ARG A 560 -17.52 -5.32 -19.88
N ALA A 561 -18.68 -5.82 -20.30
CA ALA A 561 -19.92 -5.06 -20.29
C ALA A 561 -20.44 -4.80 -18.86
N TYR A 562 -20.99 -3.60 -18.60
CA TYR A 562 -21.50 -3.18 -17.29
C TYR A 562 -22.55 -4.12 -16.70
N LYS A 563 -23.45 -4.65 -17.54
CA LYS A 563 -24.52 -5.58 -17.13
C LYS A 563 -24.00 -6.89 -16.52
N ASP A 564 -22.76 -7.26 -16.83
CA ASP A 564 -22.13 -8.51 -16.40
C ASP A 564 -21.25 -8.31 -15.15
N ILE A 565 -21.28 -7.12 -14.53
CA ILE A 565 -20.59 -6.85 -13.27
C ILE A 565 -21.09 -7.84 -12.21
N PRO A 566 -20.20 -8.48 -11.43
CA PRO A 566 -20.58 -9.44 -10.41
C PRO A 566 -21.57 -8.88 -9.38
N GLU A 567 -22.52 -9.72 -8.98
CA GLU A 567 -23.51 -9.32 -7.98
C GLU A 567 -22.89 -9.07 -6.60
N ASN A 568 -23.51 -8.15 -5.85
CA ASN A 568 -23.18 -7.86 -4.47
C ASN A 568 -23.59 -9.02 -3.56
N LYS A 569 -22.62 -9.77 -3.04
CA LYS A 569 -22.88 -10.96 -2.22
C LYS A 569 -23.39 -10.65 -0.82
N ASN A 570 -23.19 -9.42 -0.35
CA ASN A 570 -23.70 -8.99 0.94
C ASN A 570 -25.18 -8.54 0.86
N TYR A 571 -25.77 -8.53 -0.34
CA TYR A 571 -27.20 -8.30 -0.48
C TYR A 571 -28.00 -9.55 -0.14
N LEU A 572 -28.79 -9.48 0.94
CA LEU A 572 -29.79 -10.48 1.26
C LEU A 572 -31.16 -9.99 0.78
N ALA A 573 -31.71 -10.65 -0.25
CA ALA A 573 -33.05 -10.34 -0.73
C ALA A 573 -34.08 -10.49 0.42
N PRO A 574 -35.07 -9.60 0.54
CA PRO A 574 -36.14 -9.80 1.51
C PRO A 574 -36.80 -11.15 1.25
N LYS A 575 -36.99 -11.96 2.30
CA LYS A 575 -37.75 -13.21 2.18
C LYS A 575 -39.14 -12.88 1.64
N PRO A 576 -39.66 -13.63 0.64
CA PRO A 576 -41.01 -13.41 0.17
C PRO A 576 -41.95 -13.54 1.37
N THR A 577 -42.68 -12.47 1.67
CA THR A 577 -43.73 -12.50 2.68
C THR A 577 -44.77 -13.49 2.20
N THR A 578 -44.80 -14.67 2.83
CA THR A 578 -45.91 -15.60 2.71
C THR A 578 -47.15 -14.85 3.19
N LYS A 579 -47.91 -14.27 2.25
CA LYS A 579 -49.25 -13.78 2.56
C LYS A 579 -50.05 -15.02 2.96
N GLN A 580 -50.30 -15.17 4.26
CA GLN A 580 -51.36 -16.04 4.73
C GLN A 580 -52.65 -15.53 4.09
N GLN A 581 -53.23 -16.35 3.21
CA GLN A 581 -54.53 -16.13 2.61
C GLN A 581 -55.63 -16.25 3.66
#